data_AF-A0A956LIG9-F1
#
_entry.id   AF-A0A956LIG9-F1
#
_cell.length_a   1.000
_cell.length_b   1.000
_cell.length_c   1.000
_cell.angle_alpha   90.00
_cell.angle_beta   90.00
_cell.angle_gamma   90.00
#
_symmetry.space_group_name_H-M   'P 1'
#
loop_
_entity.id
_entity.type
_entity.pdbx_description
1 polymer ?
#
loop_
_entity_poly.entity_id
_entity_poly.type
_entity_poly.pdbx_seq_one_letter_code
_entity_poly.pdbx_strand_id
1 'polypeptide(L)'
;MKPHHMSASPHSRRDSRSRSQRRQRAEGFQHGLARATDQVAQAPQAVAPPPPPPRPRASGLPLLMLVALSLLSAAAISRVHTRTQVLAAGAKITELTAEHARLLDEKRRLEAERAFLRHPDQVQEFALNLRGMVPATADRVQPIELRAPKPAEPAEPAEPAAARPEERP
;
A
#
# COMPACT_ATOMS: atom_id res chain seq x y z
N MET A 1 -4.96 -37.68 -17.31
CA MET A 1 -5.89 -36.58 -16.99
C MET A 1 -5.57 -35.41 -17.91
N LYS A 2 -6.53 -34.95 -18.73
CA LYS A 2 -6.34 -33.91 -19.75
C LYS A 2 -6.82 -32.55 -19.20
N PRO A 3 -6.03 -31.46 -19.25
CA PRO A 3 -6.54 -30.14 -18.91
C PRO A 3 -7.26 -29.52 -20.12
N HIS A 4 -8.48 -29.05 -19.90
CA HIS A 4 -9.24 -28.25 -20.86
C HIS A 4 -8.82 -26.79 -20.76
N HIS A 5 -8.29 -26.25 -21.86
CA HIS A 5 -8.05 -24.82 -22.05
C HIS A 5 -9.37 -24.13 -22.44
N MET A 6 -9.91 -23.29 -21.54
CA MET A 6 -10.99 -22.34 -21.88
C MET A 6 -10.37 -21.06 -22.44
N SER A 7 -10.50 -20.90 -23.75
CA SER A 7 -10.26 -19.67 -24.49
C SER A 7 -11.39 -18.68 -24.23
N ALA A 8 -11.07 -17.49 -23.72
CA ALA A 8 -12.03 -16.40 -23.54
C ALA A 8 -11.77 -15.30 -24.58
N SER A 9 -12.72 -15.15 -25.49
CA SER A 9 -12.76 -14.18 -26.58
C SER A 9 -12.86 -12.73 -26.10
N PRO A 10 -12.18 -11.76 -26.75
CA PRO A 10 -12.39 -10.34 -26.50
C PRO A 10 -13.59 -9.81 -27.32
N HIS A 11 -14.60 -9.28 -26.63
CA HIS A 11 -15.70 -8.55 -27.26
C HIS A 11 -15.30 -7.12 -27.62
N SER A 12 -15.21 -6.87 -28.93
CA SER A 12 -15.18 -5.56 -29.57
C SER A 12 -16.49 -4.79 -29.33
N ARG A 13 -16.42 -3.60 -28.71
CA ARG A 13 -17.49 -2.60 -28.68
C ARG A 13 -17.02 -1.37 -29.46
N ARG A 14 -17.29 -1.36 -30.77
CA ARG A 14 -18.33 -0.54 -31.44
C ARG A 14 -18.23 0.97 -31.21
N ASP A 15 -17.64 1.61 -32.21
CA ASP A 15 -17.72 3.02 -32.55
C ASP A 15 -19.15 3.45 -32.87
N SER A 16 -19.62 4.52 -32.23
CA SER A 16 -20.88 5.16 -32.58
C SER A 16 -20.84 6.67 -32.31
N ARG A 17 -19.96 7.41 -32.99
CA ARG A 17 -19.91 8.88 -32.92
C ARG A 17 -19.55 9.52 -34.27
N SER A 18 -20.46 9.51 -35.25
CA SER A 18 -20.25 10.31 -36.48
C SER A 18 -21.50 10.81 -37.19
N ARG A 19 -22.71 10.72 -36.61
CA ARG A 19 -23.95 11.15 -37.30
C ARG A 19 -24.46 12.56 -37.00
N SER A 20 -23.88 13.29 -36.04
CA SER A 20 -24.47 14.56 -35.57
C SER A 20 -24.08 15.80 -36.40
N GLN A 21 -22.95 15.79 -37.13
CA GLN A 21 -22.45 17.02 -37.76
C GLN A 21 -23.09 17.40 -39.11
N ARG A 22 -23.98 16.58 -39.68
CA ARG A 22 -24.49 16.83 -41.06
C ARG A 22 -25.67 17.81 -41.16
N ARG A 23 -26.23 18.30 -40.05
CA ARG A 23 -27.45 19.14 -40.08
C ARG A 23 -27.24 20.65 -39.95
N GLN A 24 -26.01 21.14 -39.73
CA GLN A 24 -25.76 22.57 -39.53
C GLN A 24 -25.29 23.34 -40.79
N ARG A 25 -25.30 22.72 -41.98
CA ARG A 25 -24.83 23.35 -43.23
C ARG A 25 -25.96 23.71 -44.23
N ALA A 26 -27.17 23.95 -43.73
CA ALA A 26 -28.32 24.31 -44.57
C ALA A 26 -29.01 25.60 -44.10
N GLU A 27 -28.24 26.58 -43.62
CA GLU A 27 -28.73 27.96 -43.52
C GLU A 27 -28.33 28.70 -44.80
N GLY A 28 -29.36 29.19 -45.48
CA GLY A 28 -29.36 29.51 -46.89
C GLY A 28 -28.50 30.71 -47.27
N PHE A 29 -27.84 30.57 -48.41
CA PHE A 29 -27.35 31.68 -49.22
C PHE A 29 -28.55 32.51 -49.68
N GLN A 30 -28.80 33.65 -49.02
CA GLN A 30 -29.66 34.71 -49.55
C GLN A 30 -28.89 35.46 -50.64
N HIS A 31 -29.11 35.06 -51.89
CA HIS A 31 -28.70 35.84 -53.05
C HIS A 31 -29.94 36.42 -53.73
N GLY A 32 -30.29 37.64 -53.35
CA GLY A 32 -31.28 38.46 -54.04
C GLY A 32 -30.78 39.89 -54.07
N LEU A 33 -30.47 40.37 -55.28
CA LEU A 33 -30.09 41.77 -55.52
C LEU A 33 -31.22 42.70 -55.07
N ALA A 34 -31.04 43.37 -53.93
CA ALA A 34 -31.87 44.51 -53.56
C ALA A 34 -31.47 45.72 -54.41
N ARG A 35 -32.41 46.25 -55.20
CA ARG A 35 -32.22 47.44 -56.03
C ARG A 35 -32.25 48.69 -55.15
N ALA A 36 -31.43 49.68 -55.48
CA ALA A 36 -31.28 50.95 -54.75
C ALA A 36 -32.53 51.87 -54.74
N THR A 37 -33.65 51.44 -55.35
CA THR A 37 -34.85 52.27 -55.53
C THR A 37 -36.03 51.92 -54.62
N ASP A 38 -35.91 50.91 -53.74
CA ASP A 38 -36.96 50.55 -52.76
C ASP A 38 -36.94 51.41 -51.47
N GLN A 39 -36.18 52.51 -51.45
CA GLN A 39 -36.26 53.54 -50.40
C GLN A 39 -37.44 54.48 -50.65
N VAL A 40 -38.68 53.96 -50.56
CA VAL A 40 -39.87 54.82 -50.48
C VAL A 40 -40.47 54.71 -49.08
N ALA A 41 -40.24 55.76 -48.30
CA ALA A 41 -41.05 56.21 -47.16
C ALA A 41 -41.53 55.12 -46.17
N GLN A 42 -40.61 54.56 -45.39
CA GLN A 42 -40.98 53.99 -44.08
C GLN A 42 -41.02 55.12 -43.05
N ALA A 43 -42.22 55.42 -42.55
CA ALA A 43 -42.42 56.22 -41.35
C ALA A 43 -41.52 55.72 -40.20
N PRO A 44 -41.06 56.58 -39.27
CA PRO A 44 -40.26 56.14 -38.12
C PRO A 44 -41.11 55.23 -37.24
N GLN A 45 -41.07 53.92 -37.51
CA GLN A 45 -41.53 52.92 -36.56
C GLN A 45 -40.61 53.05 -35.36
N ALA A 46 -41.18 53.34 -34.20
CA ALA A 46 -40.49 53.28 -32.93
C ALA A 46 -39.84 51.88 -32.82
N VAL A 47 -38.52 51.82 -33.03
CA VAL A 47 -37.74 50.59 -32.98
C VAL A 47 -37.83 50.09 -31.54
N ALA A 48 -38.69 49.10 -31.31
CA ALA A 48 -38.75 48.42 -30.03
C ALA A 48 -37.33 47.92 -29.69
N PRO A 49 -36.86 48.10 -28.45
CA PRO A 49 -35.52 47.67 -28.07
C PRO A 49 -35.36 46.18 -28.37
N PRO A 50 -34.21 45.76 -28.92
CA PRO A 50 -33.98 44.36 -29.26
C PRO A 50 -34.16 43.50 -27.99
N PRO A 51 -34.82 42.34 -28.11
CA PRO A 51 -34.99 41.45 -26.96
C PRO A 51 -33.62 41.09 -26.39
N PRO A 52 -33.47 41.04 -25.05
CA PRO A 52 -32.20 40.68 -24.45
C PRO A 52 -31.76 39.28 -24.92
N PRO A 53 -30.46 39.06 -25.13
CA PRO A 53 -29.97 37.76 -25.59
C PRO A 53 -30.38 36.67 -24.60
N PRO A 54 -30.73 35.46 -25.08
CA PRO A 54 -31.12 34.36 -24.21
C PRO A 54 -29.95 34.04 -23.28
N ARG A 55 -30.20 34.11 -21.96
CA ARG A 55 -29.20 33.74 -20.96
C ARG A 55 -28.90 32.24 -21.11
N PRO A 56 -27.63 31.82 -21.21
CA PRO A 56 -27.29 30.42 -21.21
C PRO A 56 -27.79 29.79 -19.90
N ARG A 57 -28.69 28.81 -20.02
CA ARG A 57 -29.14 28.04 -18.86
C ARG A 57 -27.95 27.25 -18.36
N ALA A 58 -27.57 27.46 -17.10
CA ALA A 58 -26.51 26.69 -16.48
C ALA A 58 -26.91 25.20 -16.48
N SER A 59 -26.35 24.41 -17.41
CA SER A 59 -26.51 22.97 -17.40
C SER A 59 -25.71 22.43 -16.21
N GLY A 60 -26.32 21.63 -15.33
CA GLY A 60 -25.61 20.96 -14.23
C GLY A 60 -24.65 19.84 -14.70
N LEU A 61 -24.62 19.55 -15.99
CA LEU A 61 -23.81 18.49 -16.61
C LEU A 61 -22.29 18.60 -16.31
N PRO A 62 -21.60 19.74 -16.49
CA PRO A 62 -20.19 19.88 -16.13
C PRO A 62 -19.92 19.58 -14.64
N LEU A 63 -20.82 20.00 -13.74
CA LEU A 63 -20.67 19.70 -12.31
C LEU A 63 -20.80 18.20 -12.05
N LEU A 64 -21.79 17.53 -12.67
CA LEU A 64 -21.94 16.08 -12.56
C LEU A 64 -20.73 15.31 -13.11
N MET A 65 -20.15 15.78 -14.22
CA MET A 65 -18.93 15.18 -14.78
C MET A 65 -17.74 15.34 -13.84
N LEU A 66 -17.57 16.51 -13.21
CA LEU A 66 -16.51 16.73 -12.22
C LEU A 66 -16.69 15.83 -10.99
N VAL A 67 -17.91 15.69 -10.49
CA VAL A 67 -18.22 14.80 -9.36
C VAL A 67 -17.96 13.34 -9.74
N ALA A 68 -18.38 12.91 -10.92
CA ALA A 68 -18.12 11.54 -11.38
C ALA A 68 -16.61 11.27 -11.52
N LEU A 69 -15.87 12.23 -12.08
CA LEU A 69 -14.42 12.14 -12.25
C LEU A 69 -13.70 12.09 -10.90
N SER A 70 -14.12 12.91 -9.91
CA SER A 70 -13.52 12.92 -8.58
C SER A 70 -13.76 11.61 -7.84
N LEU A 71 -14.98 11.05 -7.90
CA LEU A 71 -15.29 9.75 -7.32
C LEU A 71 -14.48 8.62 -7.96
N LEU A 72 -14.34 8.62 -9.29
CA LEU A 72 -13.54 7.63 -9.99
C LEU A 72 -12.05 7.71 -9.60
N SER A 73 -11.55 8.95 -9.44
CA SER A 73 -10.17 9.20 -9.03
C SER A 73 -9.93 8.73 -7.59
N ALA A 74 -10.84 9.02 -6.68
CA ALA A 74 -10.79 8.56 -5.29
C ALA A 74 -10.81 7.02 -5.20
N ALA A 75 -11.68 6.37 -5.98
CA ALA A 75 -11.73 4.91 -6.04
C ALA A 75 -10.43 4.30 -6.56
N ALA A 76 -9.82 4.91 -7.59
CA ALA A 76 -8.52 4.47 -8.11
C ALA A 76 -7.41 4.59 -7.06
N ILE A 77 -7.33 5.71 -6.36
CA ILE A 77 -6.34 5.94 -5.29
C ILE A 77 -6.54 4.93 -4.14
N SER A 78 -7.78 4.73 -3.69
CA SER A 78 -8.12 3.75 -2.66
C SER A 78 -7.71 2.32 -3.06
N ARG A 79 -7.92 1.94 -4.33
CA ARG A 79 -7.49 0.64 -4.85
C ARG A 79 -5.98 0.46 -4.86
N VAL A 80 -5.22 1.51 -5.14
CA VAL A 80 -3.75 1.45 -5.08
C VAL A 80 -3.30 1.31 -3.62
N HIS A 81 -3.89 2.08 -2.71
CA HIS A 81 -3.55 2.04 -1.28
C HIS A 81 -3.82 0.69 -0.63
N THR A 82 -4.95 0.06 -0.99
CA THR A 82 -5.26 -1.30 -0.49
C THR A 82 -4.29 -2.34 -1.03
N ARG A 83 -3.88 -2.24 -2.30
CA ARG A 83 -2.86 -3.12 -2.88
C ARG A 83 -1.49 -2.97 -2.23
N THR A 84 -1.05 -1.74 -1.96
CA THR A 84 0.25 -1.51 -1.29
C THR A 84 0.23 -2.04 0.13
N GLN A 85 -0.86 -1.87 0.87
CA GLN A 85 -1.03 -2.45 2.21
C GLN A 85 -0.98 -3.98 2.20
N VAL A 86 -1.64 -4.63 1.25
CA VAL A 86 -1.61 -6.09 1.13
C VAL A 86 -0.21 -6.60 0.81
N LEU A 87 0.53 -5.93 -0.08
CA LEU A 87 1.91 -6.29 -0.39
C LEU A 87 2.84 -6.08 0.82
N ALA A 88 2.67 -4.97 1.54
CA ALA A 88 3.44 -4.71 2.76
C ALA A 88 3.16 -5.74 3.86
N ALA A 89 1.89 -6.13 4.05
CA ALA A 89 1.51 -7.19 4.96
C ALA A 89 2.11 -8.54 4.53
N GLY A 90 2.09 -8.86 3.23
CA GLY A 90 2.71 -10.06 2.68
C GLY A 90 4.22 -10.11 2.95
N ALA A 91 4.93 -9.00 2.72
CA ALA A 91 6.36 -8.89 3.02
C ALA A 91 6.66 -9.14 4.51
N LYS A 92 5.87 -8.55 5.40
CA LYS A 92 6.01 -8.75 6.85
C LYS A 92 5.76 -10.21 7.26
N ILE A 93 4.77 -10.88 6.66
CA ILE A 93 4.51 -12.30 6.90
C ILE A 93 5.72 -13.14 6.47
N THR A 94 6.30 -12.87 5.30
CA THR A 94 7.47 -13.62 4.83
C THR A 94 8.69 -13.42 5.72
N GLU A 95 8.91 -12.21 6.22
CA GLU A 95 9.99 -11.89 7.16
C GLU A 95 9.82 -12.65 8.48
N LEU A 96 8.65 -12.56 9.11
CA LEU A 96 8.35 -13.28 10.35
C LEU A 96 8.41 -14.80 10.18
N THR A 97 8.03 -15.31 9.00
CA THR A 97 8.13 -16.75 8.70
C THR A 97 9.57 -17.20 8.59
N ALA A 98 10.44 -16.40 7.95
CA ALA A 98 11.87 -16.68 7.85
C ALA A 98 12.54 -16.65 9.24
N GLU A 99 12.18 -15.68 10.08
CA GLU A 99 12.66 -15.60 11.46
C GLU A 99 12.22 -16.81 12.29
N HIS A 100 10.94 -17.19 12.20
CA HIS A 100 10.43 -18.37 12.89
C HIS A 100 11.14 -19.66 12.43
N ALA A 101 11.39 -19.83 11.13
CA ALA A 101 12.14 -20.97 10.60
C ALA A 101 13.56 -21.01 11.17
N ARG A 102 14.26 -19.86 11.20
CA ARG A 102 15.58 -19.74 11.81
C ARG A 102 15.58 -20.13 13.28
N LEU A 103 14.62 -19.64 14.06
CA LEU A 103 14.51 -19.98 15.49
C LEU A 103 14.23 -21.48 15.72
N LEU A 104 13.44 -22.11 14.85
CA LEU A 104 13.21 -23.56 14.92
C LEU A 104 14.49 -24.35 14.64
N ASP A 105 15.31 -23.92 13.69
CA ASP A 105 16.58 -24.57 13.40
C ASP A 105 17.59 -24.37 14.53
N GLU A 106 17.66 -23.17 15.12
CA GLU A 106 18.46 -22.90 16.32
C GLU A 106 18.01 -23.77 17.51
N LYS A 107 16.70 -23.89 17.73
CA LYS A 107 16.14 -24.78 18.76
C LYS A 107 16.54 -26.24 18.52
N ARG A 108 16.38 -26.76 17.30
CA ARG A 108 16.74 -28.14 16.95
C ARG A 108 18.23 -28.39 17.18
N ARG A 109 19.08 -27.43 16.83
CA ARG A 109 20.51 -27.48 17.09
C ARG A 109 20.80 -27.55 18.59
N LEU A 110 20.21 -26.67 19.39
CA LEU A 110 20.40 -26.66 20.85
C LEU A 110 19.86 -27.92 21.51
N GLU A 111 18.75 -28.49 21.03
CA GLU A 111 18.23 -29.77 21.50
C GLU A 111 19.20 -30.92 21.20
N ALA A 112 19.83 -30.93 20.02
CA ALA A 112 20.87 -31.89 19.68
C ALA A 112 22.11 -31.73 20.56
N GLU A 113 22.57 -30.50 20.79
CA GLU A 113 23.69 -30.20 21.70
C GLU A 113 23.36 -30.63 23.14
N ARG A 114 22.12 -30.39 23.60
CA ARG A 114 21.66 -30.83 24.92
C ARG A 114 21.59 -32.35 25.04
N ALA A 115 21.16 -33.04 23.99
CA ALA A 115 21.16 -34.51 23.96
C ALA A 115 22.59 -35.06 24.03
N PHE A 116 23.54 -34.44 23.33
CA PHE A 116 24.95 -34.79 23.41
C PHE A 116 25.51 -34.60 24.83
N LEU A 117 25.23 -33.47 25.48
CA LEU A 117 25.69 -33.18 26.84
C LEU A 117 25.05 -34.07 27.92
N ARG A 118 23.92 -34.73 27.65
CA ARG A 118 23.30 -35.68 28.59
C ARG A 118 24.07 -37.00 28.71
N HIS A 119 25.02 -37.29 27.81
CA HIS A 119 25.83 -38.49 27.85
C HIS A 119 27.29 -38.13 28.19
N PRO A 120 27.62 -37.93 29.49
CA PRO A 120 28.95 -37.48 29.91
C PRO A 120 30.07 -38.44 29.46
N ASP A 121 29.78 -39.73 29.37
CA ASP A 121 30.74 -40.75 28.91
C ASP A 121 31.22 -40.49 27.47
N GLN A 122 30.30 -40.07 26.58
CA GLN A 122 30.63 -39.75 25.18
C GLN A 122 31.50 -38.49 25.09
N VAL A 123 31.25 -37.50 25.96
CA VAL A 123 32.05 -36.27 26.02
C VAL A 123 33.47 -36.59 26.51
N GLN A 124 33.60 -37.50 27.48
CA GLN A 124 34.89 -37.94 27.99
C GLN A 124 35.68 -38.70 26.92
N GLU A 125 35.04 -39.62 26.19
CA GLU A 125 35.64 -40.34 25.07
C GLU A 125 36.11 -39.40 23.96
N PHE A 126 35.30 -38.40 23.61
CA PHE A 126 35.68 -37.38 22.63
C PHE A 126 36.87 -36.54 23.10
N ALA A 127 36.89 -36.12 24.37
CA ALA A 127 37.97 -35.31 24.93
C ALA A 127 39.30 -36.08 25.00
N LEU A 128 39.25 -37.36 25.39
CA LEU A 128 40.39 -38.28 25.39
C LEU A 128 40.94 -38.46 23.97
N ASN A 129 40.07 -38.77 23.00
CA ASN A 129 40.48 -39.18 21.65
C ASN A 129 40.91 -38.00 20.76
N LEU A 130 40.21 -36.86 20.78
CA LEU A 130 40.49 -35.74 19.86
C LEU A 130 41.49 -34.73 20.42
N ARG A 131 41.53 -34.54 21.74
CA ARG A 131 42.41 -33.55 22.38
C ARG A 131 43.55 -34.16 23.18
N GLY A 132 43.64 -35.50 23.24
CA GLY A 132 44.63 -36.17 24.09
C GLY A 132 44.53 -35.77 25.55
N MET A 133 43.35 -35.30 26.00
CA MET A 133 43.17 -34.86 27.38
C MET A 133 43.22 -36.09 28.28
N VAL A 134 44.13 -36.10 29.24
CA VAL A 134 44.20 -37.16 30.25
C VAL A 134 43.25 -36.79 31.39
N PRO A 135 42.44 -37.72 31.94
CA PRO A 135 41.57 -37.43 33.06
C PRO A 135 42.41 -36.91 34.22
N ALA A 136 41.99 -35.80 34.84
CA ALA A 136 42.69 -35.28 36.01
C ALA A 136 42.65 -36.33 37.13
N THR A 137 43.82 -36.72 37.63
CA THR A 137 43.92 -37.60 38.79
C THR A 137 43.35 -36.90 40.03
N ALA A 138 42.73 -37.65 40.93
CA ALA A 138 42.03 -37.13 42.11
C ALA A 138 42.89 -36.17 42.96
N ASP A 139 44.21 -36.40 43.00
CA ASP A 139 45.17 -35.57 43.72
C ASP A 139 45.32 -34.14 43.15
N ARG A 140 44.84 -33.88 41.93
CA ARG A 140 44.91 -32.57 41.26
C ARG A 140 43.60 -31.79 41.28
N VAL A 141 42.52 -32.37 41.80
CA VAL A 141 41.23 -31.70 41.88
C VAL A 141 41.15 -30.94 43.20
N GLN A 142 41.28 -29.60 43.14
CA GLN A 142 41.03 -28.76 44.32
C GLN A 142 39.52 -28.52 44.46
N PRO A 143 38.90 -28.85 45.62
CA PRO A 143 37.50 -28.54 45.86
C PRO A 143 37.34 -27.02 45.97
N ILE A 144 36.50 -26.43 45.11
CA ILE A 144 36.16 -25.02 45.18
C ILE A 144 34.95 -24.89 46.11
N GLU A 145 35.14 -24.32 47.30
CA GLU A 145 34.03 -23.96 48.18
C GLU A 145 33.36 -22.69 47.65
N LEU A 146 32.11 -22.82 47.21
CA LEU A 146 31.30 -21.69 46.78
C LEU A 146 30.90 -20.88 48.01
N ARG A 147 31.52 -19.70 48.19
CA ARG A 147 31.12 -18.73 49.21
C ARG A 147 29.67 -18.32 48.95
N ALA A 148 28.81 -18.48 49.96
CA ALA A 148 27.40 -18.12 49.87
C ALA A 148 27.22 -16.71 49.29
N PRO A 149 26.26 -16.49 48.37
CA PRO A 149 26.03 -15.19 47.77
C PRO A 149 25.78 -14.17 48.89
N LYS A 150 26.60 -13.11 48.92
CA LYS A 150 26.42 -12.00 49.84
C LYS A 150 24.99 -11.49 49.65
N PRO A 151 24.15 -11.47 50.70
CA PRO A 151 22.77 -11.00 50.57
C PRO A 151 22.79 -9.60 49.98
N ALA A 152 22.00 -9.42 48.91
CA ALA A 152 21.86 -8.15 48.22
C ALA A 152 21.46 -7.10 49.23
N GLU A 153 22.35 -6.15 49.45
CA GLU A 153 22.08 -4.93 50.20
C GLU A 153 20.86 -4.27 49.53
N PRO A 154 19.79 -3.98 50.28
CA PRO A 154 18.55 -3.48 49.70
C PRO A 154 18.84 -2.21 48.92
N ALA A 155 18.59 -2.27 47.61
CA ALA A 155 18.75 -1.16 46.70
C ALA A 155 18.01 0.05 47.29
N GLU A 156 18.78 1.07 47.61
CA GLU A 156 18.29 2.39 47.98
C GLU A 156 17.24 2.81 46.95
N PRO A 157 16.03 3.21 47.37
CA PRO A 157 14.94 3.51 46.46
C PRO A 157 15.38 4.63 45.53
N ALA A 158 15.46 4.30 44.24
CA ALA A 158 15.76 5.22 43.17
C ALA A 158 14.85 6.44 43.27
N GLU A 159 15.48 7.58 43.50
CA GLU A 159 14.90 8.90 43.51
C GLU A 159 14.06 9.08 42.22
N PRO A 160 12.76 9.42 42.31
CA PRO A 160 11.88 9.50 41.16
C PRO A 160 12.37 10.61 40.22
N ALA A 161 12.91 10.19 39.08
CA ALA A 161 13.29 11.05 37.98
C ALA A 161 12.15 12.00 37.64
N ALA A 162 12.38 13.28 37.91
CA ALA A 162 11.48 14.38 37.63
C ALA A 162 10.91 14.28 36.22
N ALA A 163 9.58 14.38 36.15
CA ALA A 163 8.79 14.45 34.94
C ALA A 163 9.39 15.48 33.97
N ARG A 164 9.89 15.01 32.83
CA ARG A 164 10.13 15.88 31.67
C ARG A 164 8.75 16.18 31.04
N PRO A 165 8.32 17.44 30.98
CA PRO A 165 7.08 17.80 30.31
C PRO A 165 7.21 17.53 28.82
N GLU A 166 6.18 16.87 28.27
CA GLU A 166 6.04 16.59 26.86
C GLU A 166 6.00 17.88 26.03
N GLU A 167 6.98 18.02 25.14
CA GLU A 167 6.91 18.94 24.00
C GLU A 167 6.06 18.28 22.91
N ARG A 168 4.81 18.74 22.78
CA ARG A 168 3.91 18.35 21.68
C ARG A 168 4.28 19.11 20.39
N PRO A 169 4.42 18.43 19.25
CA PRO A 169 4.28 19.05 17.93
C PRO A 169 2.81 19.32 17.56
#